data_AF-A4S317-F1
#
_entry.id   AF-A4S317-F1
#
_cell.length_a   1.000
_cell.length_b   1.000
_cell.length_c   1.000
_cell.angle_alpha   90.00
_cell.angle_beta   90.00
_cell.angle_gamma   90.00
#
_symmetry.space_group_name_H-M   'P 1'
#
loop_
_entity.id
_entity.type
_entity.pdbx_description
1 polymer ?
#
loop_
_entity_poly.entity_id
_entity_poly.type
_entity_poly.pdbx_seq_one_letter_code
_entity_poly.pdbx_strand_id
1 'polypeptide(L)'
;MPNKGNGGEAEKYVWTQTLDDLEVRVAVPPGTKSKEIECAFAKNRFSFKLKTASGEPRIEGEFYAAITPDECYWTLEDNAYVSCFLQKAKTGAEWWPHVLVDDPKIDTKKVEPENSRLDDLDGETRSTVEKMMYDQRQKAMGLPTADEQTKQDALKKFMAAHPEMDFSNCKFDGVSGASPFDASA
;
A
#
# COMPACT_ATOMS: atom_id res chain seq x y z
N MET A 1 5.90 13.19 5.18
CA MET A 1 6.16 11.73 5.35
C MET A 1 4.85 11.11 5.77
N PRO A 2 4.44 9.95 5.20
CA PRO A 2 3.20 9.29 5.62
C PRO A 2 3.26 8.82 7.07
N ASN A 3 2.11 8.75 7.75
CA ASN A 3 1.97 8.10 9.05
C ASN A 3 1.88 6.56 8.90
N LYS A 4 1.77 5.83 10.01
CA LYS A 4 1.72 4.35 10.01
C LYS A 4 0.54 3.75 9.22
N GLY A 5 -0.52 4.52 8.99
CA GLY A 5 -1.66 4.11 8.16
C GLY A 5 -1.63 4.74 6.78
N ASN A 6 -0.43 5.06 6.26
CA ASN A 6 -0.20 5.60 4.91
C ASN A 6 -0.92 6.93 4.59
N GLY A 7 -1.49 7.59 5.59
CA GLY A 7 -2.10 8.92 5.47
C GLY A 7 -1.20 9.98 6.11
N GLY A 8 -1.81 11.03 6.64
CA GLY A 8 -1.11 12.18 7.19
C GLY A 8 -1.89 12.91 8.27
N GLU A 9 -1.43 14.11 8.57
CA GLU A 9 -2.04 15.02 9.55
C GLU A 9 -2.35 16.35 8.85
N ALA A 10 -3.59 16.79 8.96
CA ALA A 10 -4.04 18.12 8.56
C ALA A 10 -4.27 18.97 9.82
N GLU A 11 -4.63 20.24 9.67
CA GLU A 11 -4.83 21.13 10.82
C GLU A 11 -5.92 20.62 11.79
N LYS A 12 -7.00 20.03 11.27
CA LYS A 12 -8.21 19.71 12.04
C LYS A 12 -8.48 18.22 12.21
N TYR A 13 -7.68 17.37 11.57
CA TYR A 13 -7.91 15.93 11.54
C TYR A 13 -6.64 15.17 11.20
N VAL A 14 -6.60 13.92 11.63
CA VAL A 14 -5.60 12.94 11.17
C VAL A 14 -6.30 11.95 10.26
N TRP A 15 -5.57 11.37 9.31
CA TRP A 15 -6.17 10.45 8.36
C TRP A 15 -5.22 9.32 7.97
N THR A 16 -5.81 8.22 7.57
CA THR A 16 -5.15 7.01 7.06
C THR A 16 -5.83 6.58 5.77
N GLN A 17 -5.20 5.69 5.02
CA GLN A 17 -5.76 5.20 3.76
C GLN A 17 -5.26 3.81 3.39
N THR A 18 -6.09 3.13 2.61
CA THR A 18 -5.73 2.00 1.75
C THR A 18 -5.73 2.46 0.29
N LEU A 19 -5.62 1.52 -0.66
CA LEU A 19 -5.86 1.84 -2.08
C LEU A 19 -7.34 2.14 -2.37
N ASP A 20 -8.26 1.63 -1.54
CA ASP A 20 -9.69 1.65 -1.79
C ASP A 20 -10.43 2.72 -0.97
N ASP A 21 -9.89 3.12 0.17
CA ASP A 21 -10.59 4.00 1.11
C ASP A 21 -9.66 4.94 1.88
N LEU A 22 -10.28 5.90 2.58
CA LEU A 22 -9.66 6.77 3.57
C LEU A 22 -10.45 6.67 4.88
N GLU A 23 -9.74 6.77 6.00
CA GLU A 23 -10.34 7.00 7.31
C GLU A 23 -9.87 8.36 7.84
N VAL A 24 -10.80 9.27 8.11
CA VAL A 24 -10.54 10.61 8.63
C VAL A 24 -11.03 10.70 10.06
N ARG A 25 -10.13 10.99 11.00
CA ARG A 25 -10.43 11.10 12.42
C ARG A 25 -10.34 12.55 12.89
N VAL A 26 -11.49 13.11 13.26
CA VAL A 26 -11.66 14.49 13.72
C VAL A 26 -11.82 14.49 15.23
N ALA A 27 -10.97 15.22 15.96
CA ALA A 27 -11.16 15.41 17.40
C ALA A 27 -12.28 16.43 17.65
N VAL A 28 -13.23 16.11 18.52
CA VAL A 28 -14.34 16.99 18.90
C VAL A 28 -14.32 17.25 20.42
N PRO A 29 -14.95 18.33 20.91
CA PRO A 29 -15.04 18.57 22.35
C PRO A 29 -15.64 17.36 23.09
N PRO A 30 -15.05 16.90 24.21
CA PRO A 30 -15.57 15.76 24.97
C PRO A 30 -17.03 15.92 25.37
N GLY A 31 -17.82 14.87 25.19
CA GLY A 31 -19.25 14.87 25.47
C GLY A 31 -20.13 15.38 24.33
N THR A 32 -19.52 15.68 23.16
CA THR A 32 -20.24 15.99 21.92
C THR A 32 -21.24 14.88 21.61
N LYS A 33 -22.46 15.23 21.23
CA LYS A 33 -23.53 14.28 20.88
C LYS A 33 -23.73 14.24 19.37
N SER A 34 -24.14 13.10 18.83
CA SER A 34 -24.35 12.93 17.37
C SER A 34 -25.26 13.99 16.74
N LYS A 35 -26.30 14.46 17.47
CA LYS A 35 -27.21 15.51 16.98
C LYS A 35 -26.52 16.86 16.72
N GLU A 36 -25.40 17.10 17.39
CA GLU A 36 -24.58 18.32 17.29
C GLU A 36 -23.59 18.24 16.12
N ILE A 37 -23.50 17.11 15.43
CA ILE A 37 -22.63 16.94 14.27
C ILE A 37 -23.47 17.13 13.00
N GLU A 38 -22.92 17.87 12.06
CA GLU A 38 -23.36 17.85 10.66
C GLU A 38 -22.16 17.43 9.82
N CYS A 39 -22.25 16.23 9.24
CA CYS A 39 -21.23 15.65 8.40
C CYS A 39 -21.89 15.17 7.11
N ALA A 40 -21.39 15.64 5.98
CA ALA A 40 -21.94 15.35 4.67
C ALA A 40 -20.81 15.06 3.68
N PHE A 41 -21.04 14.02 2.87
CA PHE A 41 -20.14 13.59 1.81
C PHE A 41 -20.83 13.82 0.47
N ALA A 42 -20.16 14.52 -0.42
CA ALA A 42 -20.51 14.60 -1.83
C ALA A 42 -19.36 14.08 -2.66
N LYS A 43 -19.63 13.72 -3.92
CA LYS A 43 -18.67 13.05 -4.81
C LYS A 43 -17.26 13.65 -4.77
N ASN A 44 -17.15 14.97 -4.77
CA ASN A 44 -15.87 15.68 -4.73
C ASN A 44 -15.77 16.66 -3.55
N ARG A 45 -16.64 16.60 -2.53
CA ARG A 45 -16.64 17.62 -1.47
C ARG A 45 -16.91 17.02 -0.09
N PHE A 46 -16.15 17.49 0.89
CA PHE A 46 -16.35 17.19 2.29
C PHE A 46 -16.95 18.39 3.01
N SER A 47 -17.93 18.14 3.89
CA SER A 47 -18.42 19.12 4.85
C SER A 47 -18.56 18.46 6.23
N PHE A 48 -17.90 19.04 7.22
CA PHE A 48 -18.03 18.68 8.63
C PHE A 48 -18.13 19.97 9.45
N LYS A 49 -19.11 20.05 10.35
CA LYS A 49 -19.22 21.14 11.32
C LYS A 49 -19.94 20.69 12.58
N LEU A 50 -19.60 21.33 13.69
CA LEU A 50 -20.36 21.21 14.92
C LEU A 50 -21.44 22.30 15.00
N LYS A 51 -22.64 21.91 15.42
CA LYS A 51 -23.79 22.80 15.72
C LYS A 51 -23.67 23.35 17.15
N THR A 52 -22.47 23.75 17.55
CA THR A 52 -22.19 24.39 18.83
C THR A 52 -22.00 25.90 18.64
N ALA A 53 -21.94 26.66 19.73
CA ALA A 53 -21.72 28.12 19.65
C ALA A 53 -20.40 28.49 18.96
N SER A 54 -19.37 27.64 19.06
CA SER A 54 -18.08 27.86 18.39
C SER A 54 -18.08 27.50 16.91
N GLY A 55 -18.92 26.55 16.49
CA GLY A 55 -18.92 26.00 15.14
C GLY A 55 -17.70 25.13 14.78
N GLU A 56 -16.74 24.97 15.70
CA GLU A 56 -15.46 24.27 15.46
C GLU A 56 -15.44 22.87 16.10
N PRO A 57 -14.70 21.90 15.52
CA PRO A 57 -13.96 22.04 14.27
C PRO A 57 -14.89 22.10 13.06
N ARG A 58 -14.54 22.97 12.10
CA ARG A 58 -15.19 23.06 10.79
C ARG A 58 -14.22 22.64 9.68
N ILE A 59 -14.61 21.64 8.89
CA ILE A 59 -13.87 21.19 7.71
C ILE A 59 -14.78 21.36 6.51
N GLU A 60 -14.30 22.04 5.49
CA GLU A 60 -15.04 22.21 4.25
C GLU A 60 -14.04 22.36 3.10
N GLY A 61 -14.16 21.53 2.07
CA GLY A 61 -13.24 21.58 0.95
C GLY A 61 -13.51 20.53 -0.12
N GLU A 62 -12.80 20.67 -1.23
CA GLU A 62 -12.84 19.72 -2.33
C GLU A 62 -11.89 18.55 -2.06
N PHE A 63 -12.35 17.33 -2.30
CA PHE A 63 -11.50 16.14 -2.20
C PHE A 63 -10.44 16.15 -3.29
N TYR A 64 -9.30 15.49 -3.03
CA TYR A 64 -8.27 15.28 -4.05
C TYR A 64 -8.81 14.57 -5.30
N ALA A 65 -9.64 13.54 -5.11
CA ALA A 65 -10.32 12.82 -6.17
C ALA A 65 -11.74 12.42 -5.76
N ALA A 66 -12.47 11.78 -6.66
CA ALA A 66 -13.86 11.42 -6.39
C ALA A 66 -13.97 10.27 -5.37
N ILE A 67 -14.99 10.35 -4.52
CA ILE A 67 -15.46 9.26 -3.65
C ILE A 67 -16.76 8.65 -4.17
N THR A 68 -17.21 7.57 -3.54
CA THR A 68 -18.54 6.96 -3.69
C THR A 68 -19.38 7.34 -2.46
N PRO A 69 -20.16 8.45 -2.48
CA PRO A 69 -20.79 8.99 -1.26
C PRO A 69 -21.72 8.02 -0.54
N ASP A 70 -22.43 7.17 -1.29
CA ASP A 70 -23.38 6.19 -0.74
C ASP A 70 -22.68 5.06 0.05
N GLU A 71 -21.38 4.89 -0.13
CA GLU A 71 -20.53 3.92 0.60
C GLU A 71 -19.70 4.61 1.70
N CYS A 72 -19.92 5.92 1.93
CA CYS A 72 -19.24 6.68 2.98
C CYS A 72 -20.14 6.81 4.22
N TYR A 73 -19.54 6.79 5.40
CA TYR A 73 -20.26 6.95 6.66
C TYR A 73 -19.38 7.60 7.72
N TRP A 74 -19.99 8.04 8.80
CA TRP A 74 -19.26 8.55 9.96
C TRP A 74 -19.82 7.95 11.24
N THR A 75 -18.97 7.83 12.25
CA THR A 75 -19.32 7.36 13.58
C THR A 75 -18.74 8.29 14.63
N LEU A 76 -19.45 8.43 15.75
CA LEU A 76 -18.96 9.17 16.92
C LEU A 76 -18.42 8.16 17.93
N GLU A 77 -17.13 8.24 18.20
CA GLU A 77 -16.40 7.37 19.13
C GLU A 77 -16.17 8.10 20.45
N ASP A 78 -16.55 7.44 21.56
CA ASP A 78 -16.35 7.90 22.95
C ASP A 78 -16.83 9.34 23.23
N ASN A 79 -17.71 9.88 22.39
CA ASN A 79 -18.13 11.28 22.40
C ASN A 79 -16.96 12.28 22.33
N ALA A 80 -15.83 11.89 21.72
CA ALA A 80 -14.60 12.68 21.66
C ALA A 80 -13.95 12.69 20.27
N TYR A 81 -14.28 11.71 19.41
CA TYR A 81 -13.77 11.64 18.05
C TYR A 81 -14.88 11.32 17.06
N VAL A 82 -14.83 11.92 15.88
CA VAL A 82 -15.63 11.47 14.74
C VAL A 82 -14.71 10.76 13.75
N SER A 83 -14.96 9.48 13.50
CA SER A 83 -14.31 8.73 12.43
C SER A 83 -15.20 8.76 11.19
N CYS A 84 -14.66 9.23 10.09
CA CYS A 84 -15.31 9.30 8.78
C CYS A 84 -14.63 8.30 7.84
N PHE A 85 -15.38 7.28 7.42
CA PHE A 85 -14.96 6.36 6.38
C PHE A 85 -15.36 6.91 5.01
N LEU A 86 -14.40 7.01 4.10
CA LEU A 86 -14.58 7.54 2.75
C LEU A 86 -14.16 6.49 1.72
N GLN A 87 -15.13 5.95 0.99
CA GLN A 87 -14.86 5.04 -0.12
C GLN A 87 -14.36 5.81 -1.34
N LYS A 88 -13.16 5.52 -1.85
CA LYS A 88 -12.66 6.10 -3.10
C LYS A 88 -13.48 5.58 -4.29
N ALA A 89 -13.65 6.42 -5.31
CA ALA A 89 -14.28 5.98 -6.56
C ALA A 89 -13.38 4.96 -7.29
N LYS A 90 -14.00 3.95 -7.92
CA LYS A 90 -13.30 2.80 -8.56
C LYS A 90 -12.58 3.14 -9.88
N THR A 91 -12.09 4.36 -10.07
CA THR A 91 -11.50 4.84 -11.33
C THR A 91 -9.99 4.62 -11.45
N GLY A 92 -9.39 3.91 -10.51
CA GLY A 92 -7.97 3.57 -10.49
C GLY A 92 -7.47 3.54 -9.05
N ALA A 93 -6.87 2.43 -8.63
CA ALA A 93 -6.28 2.31 -7.30
C ALA A 93 -5.15 3.35 -7.16
N GLU A 94 -5.33 4.36 -6.31
CA GLU A 94 -4.37 5.44 -6.12
C GLU A 94 -4.19 5.86 -4.67
N TRP A 95 -2.95 6.17 -4.32
CA TRP A 95 -2.59 6.78 -3.04
C TRP A 95 -2.85 8.28 -3.10
N TRP A 96 -3.69 8.77 -2.20
CA TRP A 96 -4.00 10.19 -2.11
C TRP A 96 -2.86 10.90 -1.39
N PRO A 97 -2.36 12.05 -1.89
CA PRO A 97 -1.35 12.82 -1.17
C PRO A 97 -1.96 13.65 -0.02
N HIS A 98 -3.28 13.85 -0.02
CA HIS A 98 -4.04 14.64 0.96
C HIS A 98 -5.53 14.30 0.77
N VAL A 99 -6.35 14.50 1.80
CA VAL A 99 -7.81 14.30 1.68
C VAL A 99 -8.44 15.46 0.91
N LEU A 100 -8.18 16.70 1.32
CA LEU A 100 -8.65 17.91 0.62
C LEU A 100 -7.51 18.58 -0.15
N VAL A 101 -7.85 19.23 -1.26
CA VAL A 101 -6.87 19.84 -2.19
C VAL A 101 -5.97 20.91 -1.57
N ASP A 102 -6.44 21.57 -0.51
CA ASP A 102 -5.73 22.66 0.16
C ASP A 102 -4.89 22.18 1.36
N ASP A 103 -4.96 20.89 1.71
CA ASP A 103 -4.25 20.33 2.87
C ASP A 103 -2.79 19.98 2.57
N PRO A 104 -1.94 19.87 3.61
CA PRO A 104 -0.55 19.42 3.44
C PRO A 104 -0.46 18.05 2.78
N LYS A 105 0.45 17.92 1.81
CA LYS A 105 0.68 16.68 1.07
C LYS A 105 1.65 15.75 1.78
N ILE A 106 1.32 14.45 1.81
CA ILE A 106 2.27 13.38 2.10
C ILE A 106 3.09 13.02 0.86
N ASP A 107 4.21 12.35 1.07
CA ASP A 107 5.01 11.78 -0.01
C ASP A 107 4.52 10.35 -0.29
N THR A 108 3.65 10.20 -1.28
CA THR A 108 3.01 8.91 -1.62
C THR A 108 4.00 7.86 -2.13
N LYS A 109 5.23 8.25 -2.48
CA LYS A 109 6.30 7.31 -2.84
C LYS A 109 6.88 6.57 -1.63
N LYS A 110 6.55 7.01 -0.42
CA LYS A 110 6.99 6.43 0.86
C LYS A 110 5.88 5.66 1.58
N VAL A 111 4.76 5.43 0.90
CA VAL A 111 3.65 4.61 1.41
C VAL A 111 4.03 3.13 1.31
N GLU A 112 3.70 2.36 2.35
CA GLU A 112 3.94 0.91 2.39
C GLU A 112 2.66 0.17 1.95
N PRO A 113 2.69 -0.63 0.86
CA PRO A 113 1.53 -1.41 0.42
C PRO A 113 1.09 -2.41 1.52
N GLU A 114 -0.22 -2.65 1.66
CA GLU A 114 -0.75 -3.53 2.73
C GLU A 114 -0.17 -4.95 2.69
N ASN A 115 0.12 -5.49 1.50
CA ASN A 115 0.74 -6.82 1.34
C ASN A 115 2.22 -6.89 1.79
N SER A 116 2.80 -5.78 2.26
CA SER A 116 4.21 -5.72 2.66
C SER A 116 4.45 -6.21 4.08
N ARG A 117 3.39 -6.46 4.87
CA ARG A 117 3.51 -7.02 6.22
C ARG A 117 3.56 -8.54 6.18
N LEU A 118 4.70 -9.05 5.75
CA LEU A 118 5.08 -10.47 5.78
C LEU A 118 4.90 -11.11 7.18
N ASP A 119 4.90 -10.29 8.24
CA ASP A 119 4.75 -10.77 9.63
C ASP A 119 3.33 -11.23 10.00
N ASP A 120 2.31 -10.81 9.24
CA ASP A 120 0.92 -11.20 9.48
C ASP A 120 0.51 -12.46 8.67
N LEU A 121 1.41 -12.99 7.83
CA LEU A 121 1.21 -14.20 7.04
C LEU A 121 1.72 -15.43 7.80
N ASP A 122 1.00 -16.57 7.69
CA ASP A 122 1.52 -17.85 8.15
C ASP A 122 2.84 -18.20 7.43
N GLY A 123 3.69 -19.01 8.07
CA GLY A 123 5.07 -19.22 7.61
C GLY A 123 5.21 -19.78 6.19
N GLU A 124 4.22 -20.52 5.70
CA GLU A 124 4.21 -21.08 4.34
C GLU A 124 3.83 -20.01 3.31
N THR A 125 2.79 -19.22 3.60
CA THR A 125 2.37 -18.08 2.76
C THR A 125 3.46 -17.00 2.71
N ARG A 126 4.11 -16.70 3.84
CA ARG A 126 5.24 -15.76 3.93
C ARG A 126 6.39 -16.15 3.02
N SER A 127 6.83 -17.41 3.07
CA SER A 127 7.93 -17.90 2.24
C SER A 127 7.60 -17.79 0.74
N THR A 128 6.35 -18.05 0.38
CA THR A 128 5.88 -17.92 -1.00
C THR A 128 5.90 -16.45 -1.48
N VAL A 129 5.41 -15.52 -0.66
CA VAL A 129 5.41 -14.08 -0.99
C VAL A 129 6.83 -13.50 -1.04
N GLU A 130 7.70 -13.88 -0.10
CA GLU A 130 9.13 -13.50 -0.10
C GLU A 130 9.83 -13.97 -1.38
N LYS A 131 9.58 -15.22 -1.80
CA LYS A 131 10.10 -15.76 -3.06
C LYS A 131 9.58 -14.98 -4.26
N MET A 132 8.28 -14.68 -4.31
CA MET A 132 7.69 -13.90 -5.40
C MET A 132 8.27 -12.49 -5.48
N MET A 133 8.48 -11.82 -4.35
CA MET A 133 9.11 -10.50 -4.30
C MET A 133 10.58 -10.54 -4.74
N TYR A 134 11.33 -11.56 -4.32
CA TYR A 134 12.71 -11.78 -4.77
C TYR A 134 12.77 -12.00 -6.28
N ASP A 135 11.94 -12.89 -6.82
CA ASP A 135 11.90 -13.21 -8.25
C ASP A 135 11.50 -12.01 -9.11
N GLN A 136 10.54 -11.21 -8.65
CA GLN A 136 10.13 -9.99 -9.33
C GLN A 136 11.29 -8.98 -9.40
N ARG A 137 12.08 -8.85 -8.31
CA ARG A 137 13.26 -7.99 -8.27
C ARG A 137 14.39 -8.51 -9.17
N GLN A 138 14.68 -9.81 -9.14
CA GLN A 138 15.70 -10.43 -10.00
C GLN A 138 15.35 -10.24 -11.48
N LYS A 139 14.10 -10.51 -11.88
CA LYS A 139 13.62 -10.30 -13.26
C LYS A 139 13.75 -8.85 -13.72
N ALA A 140 13.42 -7.89 -12.87
CA ALA A 140 13.59 -6.46 -13.19
C ALA A 140 15.07 -6.08 -13.42
N MET A 141 16.00 -6.79 -12.78
CA MET A 141 17.45 -6.63 -12.95
C MET A 141 18.05 -7.57 -14.01
N GLY A 142 17.24 -8.37 -14.71
CA GLY A 142 17.71 -9.36 -15.68
C GLY A 142 18.50 -10.52 -15.06
N LEU A 143 18.35 -10.75 -13.76
CA LEU A 143 19.02 -11.80 -13.00
C LEU A 143 18.11 -13.05 -12.85
N PRO A 144 18.69 -14.24 -12.59
CA PRO A 144 17.92 -15.48 -12.43
C PRO A 144 17.01 -15.45 -11.20
N THR A 145 15.82 -16.03 -11.34
CA THR A 145 14.90 -16.30 -10.22
C THR A 145 15.46 -17.34 -9.24
N ALA A 146 14.87 -17.45 -8.05
CA ALA A 146 15.27 -18.44 -7.04
C ALA A 146 15.22 -19.88 -7.57
N ASP A 147 14.22 -20.21 -8.38
CA ASP A 147 14.08 -21.55 -8.99
C ASP A 147 15.14 -21.80 -10.08
N GLU A 148 15.44 -20.78 -10.89
CA GLU A 148 16.50 -20.87 -11.90
C GLU A 148 17.87 -21.00 -11.26
N GLN A 149 18.13 -20.26 -10.17
CA GLN A 149 19.37 -20.35 -9.41
C GLN A 149 19.54 -21.73 -8.77
N THR A 150 18.48 -22.27 -8.17
CA THR A 150 18.48 -23.62 -7.60
C THR A 150 18.78 -24.69 -8.67
N LYS A 151 18.16 -24.56 -9.86
CA LYS A 151 18.44 -25.45 -11.00
C LYS A 151 19.87 -25.33 -11.50
N GLN A 152 20.40 -24.10 -11.62
CA GLN A 152 21.77 -23.86 -12.02
C GLN A 152 22.77 -24.47 -11.03
N ASP A 153 22.53 -24.35 -9.72
CA ASP A 153 23.42 -24.90 -8.70
C ASP A 153 23.36 -26.43 -8.64
N ALA A 154 22.18 -27.02 -8.82
CA ALA A 154 22.03 -28.47 -8.93
C ALA A 154 22.77 -29.02 -10.16
N LEU A 155 22.65 -28.34 -11.30
CA LEU A 155 23.37 -28.70 -12.52
C LEU A 155 24.88 -28.56 -12.35
N LYS A 156 25.37 -27.46 -11.76
CA LYS A 156 26.80 -27.26 -11.48
C LYS A 156 27.37 -28.36 -10.59
N LYS A 157 26.65 -28.74 -9.52
CA LYS A 157 27.07 -29.84 -8.64
C LYS A 157 27.10 -31.18 -9.37
N PHE A 158 26.12 -31.44 -10.23
CA PHE A 158 26.07 -32.66 -11.04
C PHE A 158 27.24 -32.73 -12.03
N MET A 159 27.54 -31.63 -12.72
CA MET A 159 28.69 -31.55 -13.64
C MET A 159 30.02 -31.74 -12.91
N ALA A 160 30.19 -31.14 -11.74
CA ALA A 160 31.40 -31.30 -10.93
C ALA A 160 31.58 -32.72 -10.38
N ALA A 161 30.49 -33.42 -10.07
CA ALA A 161 30.52 -34.82 -9.61
C ALA A 161 30.73 -35.82 -10.75
N HIS A 162 30.48 -35.41 -12.00
CA HIS A 162 30.61 -36.25 -13.19
C HIS A 162 31.44 -35.56 -14.29
N PRO A 163 32.75 -35.34 -14.06
CA PRO A 163 33.64 -34.65 -15.00
C PRO A 163 33.85 -35.41 -16.32
N GLU A 164 33.44 -36.67 -16.40
CA GLU A 164 33.51 -37.50 -17.61
C GLU A 164 32.34 -37.28 -18.59
N MET A 165 31.27 -36.57 -18.16
CA MET A 165 30.16 -36.21 -19.04
C MET A 165 30.45 -34.87 -19.74
N ASP A 166 30.42 -34.88 -21.08
CA ASP A 166 30.61 -33.69 -21.91
C ASP A 166 29.29 -32.94 -22.13
N PHE A 167 29.16 -31.77 -21.52
CA PHE A 167 27.98 -30.90 -21.63
C PHE A 167 28.13 -29.79 -22.68
N SER A 168 29.20 -29.80 -23.48
CA SER A 168 29.49 -28.75 -24.48
C SER A 168 28.41 -28.63 -25.56
N ASN A 169 27.59 -29.68 -25.79
CA ASN A 169 26.50 -29.70 -26.76
C ASN A 169 25.08 -29.68 -26.12
N CYS A 170 24.96 -29.49 -24.80
CA CYS A 170 23.66 -29.42 -24.13
C CYS A 170 23.02 -28.03 -24.28
N LYS A 171 21.79 -27.99 -24.82
CA LYS A 171 20.96 -26.78 -24.81
C LYS A 171 20.15 -26.73 -23.52
N PHE A 172 20.39 -25.70 -22.71
CA PHE A 172 19.62 -25.45 -21.50
C PHE A 172 18.58 -24.36 -21.77
N ASP A 173 17.35 -24.77 -22.07
CA ASP A 173 16.23 -23.84 -22.23
C ASP A 173 15.85 -23.26 -20.86
N GLY A 174 15.90 -21.92 -20.73
CA GLY A 174 15.53 -21.20 -19.50
C GLY A 174 16.68 -20.54 -18.73
N VAL A 175 17.92 -20.56 -19.25
CA VAL A 175 19.01 -19.74 -18.73
C VAL A 175 19.18 -18.55 -19.67
N SER A 176 18.71 -17.37 -19.26
CA SER A 176 19.00 -16.15 -20.00
C SER A 176 20.52 -15.87 -19.96
N GLY A 177 21.19 -16.16 -21.07
CA GLY A 177 22.29 -15.33 -21.56
C GLY A 177 23.71 -15.59 -21.06
N ALA A 178 24.01 -16.68 -20.35
CA ALA A 178 25.41 -17.06 -20.13
C ALA A 178 25.58 -18.57 -20.23
N SER A 179 26.41 -18.97 -21.19
CA SER A 179 27.02 -20.29 -21.19
C SER A 179 27.80 -20.45 -19.88
N PRO A 180 27.64 -21.54 -19.11
CA PRO A 180 28.44 -21.77 -17.90
C PRO A 180 29.94 -21.89 -18.20
N PHE A 181 30.33 -21.92 -19.49
CA PHE A 181 31.70 -21.94 -19.97
C PHE A 181 32.37 -20.55 -20.05
N ASP A 182 31.66 -19.43 -19.83
CA ASP A 182 32.23 -18.07 -19.88
C ASP A 182 32.72 -17.53 -18.53
N ALA A 183 33.23 -18.39 -17.65
CA ALA A 183 33.93 -17.98 -16.44
C ALA A 183 35.36 -18.54 -16.38
N SER A 184 36.32 -17.62 -16.56
CA SER A 184 37.77 -17.71 -16.35
C SER A 184 38.64 -18.30 -17.48
N ALA A 185 39.31 -17.40 -18.18
CA ALA A 185 40.77 -17.35 -18.19
C ALA A 185 41.21 -16.04 -17.53
#